data_AF-A0A7S4SIP9-F1
#
_entry.id   AF-A0A7S4SIP9-F1
#
_cell.length_a   1.000
_cell.length_b   1.000
_cell.length_c   1.000
_cell.angle_alpha   90.00
_cell.angle_beta   90.00
_cell.angle_gamma   90.00
#
_symmetry.space_group_name_H-M   'P 1'
#
loop_
_entity.id
_entity.type
_entity.pdbx_description
1 polymer ?
#
loop_
_entity_poly.entity_id
_entity_poly.type
_entity_poly.pdbx_seq_one_letter_code
_entity_poly.pdbx_strand_id
1 'polypeptide(L)'
;MAWGTWSSIFFTVIVVAGGVFFLVYQVTRPIVVSVVAIVIGITVTLVFKSILITVLGRVNYAAFYRKRPWLANICGVGLECWHLGLSSGYMLSRAIKLIVAATMYIGRIDQPFLGEGAGVIGGTNLDNFPSIYRQGLLSADAHRHPYIERLGL
;
A
#
# COMPACT_ATOMS: atom_id res chain seq x y z
N MET A 1 32.21 -10.02 -0.89
CA MET A 1 31.36 -11.24 -0.91
C MET A 1 30.86 -11.64 0.48
N ALA A 2 31.69 -11.62 1.53
CA ALA A 2 31.29 -11.98 2.90
C ALA A 2 30.01 -11.26 3.39
N TRP A 3 29.92 -9.94 3.23
CA TRP A 3 28.76 -9.15 3.70
C TRP A 3 27.39 -9.64 3.17
N GLY A 4 27.34 -10.17 1.93
CA GLY A 4 26.12 -10.74 1.36
C GLY A 4 25.73 -12.08 1.99
N THR A 5 26.71 -12.90 2.36
CA THR A 5 26.48 -14.19 3.02
C THR A 5 26.03 -14.01 4.47
N TRP A 6 26.63 -13.05 5.18
CA TRP A 6 26.24 -12.71 6.55
C TRP A 6 24.82 -12.13 6.62
N SER A 7 24.46 -11.23 5.68
CA SER A 7 23.11 -10.71 5.62
C SER A 7 22.09 -11.80 5.27
N SER A 8 22.39 -12.69 4.32
CA SER A 8 21.48 -13.79 3.97
C SER A 8 21.27 -14.77 5.12
N ILE A 9 22.32 -15.09 5.89
CA ILE A 9 22.21 -15.96 7.07
C ILE A 9 21.36 -15.29 8.14
N PHE A 10 21.63 -14.01 8.44
CA PHE A 10 20.87 -13.26 9.43
C PHE A 10 19.37 -13.17 9.08
N PHE A 11 19.04 -12.85 7.83
CA PHE A 11 17.65 -12.83 7.35
C PHE A 11 17.00 -14.21 7.43
N THR A 12 17.71 -15.25 7.03
CA THR A 12 17.18 -16.63 7.08
C THR A 12 16.90 -17.06 8.53
N VAL A 13 17.82 -16.78 9.46
CA VAL A 13 17.64 -17.07 10.88
C VAL A 13 16.44 -16.31 11.44
N ILE A 14 16.29 -15.02 11.13
CA ILE A 14 15.14 -14.23 11.61
C ILE A 14 13.83 -14.77 11.04
N VAL A 15 13.77 -15.07 9.74
CA VAL A 15 12.53 -15.55 9.11
C VAL A 15 12.14 -16.93 9.64
N VAL A 16 13.10 -17.86 9.71
CA VAL A 16 12.83 -19.25 10.14
C VAL A 16 12.67 -19.34 11.65
N ALA A 17 13.66 -18.89 12.43
CA ALA A 17 13.61 -18.98 13.88
C ALA A 17 12.55 -18.04 14.47
N GLY A 18 12.39 -16.83 13.92
CA GLY A 18 11.31 -15.92 14.31
C GLY A 18 9.93 -16.50 13.99
N GLY A 19 9.75 -17.07 12.79
CA GLY A 19 8.50 -17.72 12.40
C GLY A 19 8.12 -18.89 13.33
N VAL A 20 9.09 -19.76 13.64
CA VAL A 20 8.90 -20.87 14.59
C VAL A 20 8.61 -20.34 16.00
N PHE A 21 9.35 -19.32 16.45
CA PHE A 21 9.14 -18.70 17.76
C PHE A 21 7.72 -18.16 17.92
N PHE A 22 7.21 -17.42 16.93
CA PHE A 22 5.85 -16.86 16.98
C PHE A 22 4.75 -17.94 16.99
N LEU A 23 5.00 -19.10 16.37
CA LEU A 23 4.09 -20.25 16.38
C LEU A 23 4.10 -21.01 17.72
N VAL A 24 5.26 -21.14 18.35
CA VAL A 24 5.44 -21.90 19.60
C VAL A 24 5.07 -21.07 20.82
N TYR A 25 5.33 -19.75 20.79
CA TYR A 25 5.08 -18.87 21.93
C TYR A 25 3.57 -18.75 22.22
N GLN A 26 3.17 -19.15 23.44
CA GLN A 26 1.76 -19.36 23.79
C GLN A 26 0.90 -18.10 23.66
N VAL A 27 1.46 -16.91 23.91
CA VAL A 27 0.74 -15.64 23.84
C VAL A 27 0.48 -15.22 22.38
N THR A 28 1.45 -15.41 21.49
CA THR A 28 1.33 -14.99 20.07
C THR A 28 0.66 -16.05 19.20
N ARG A 29 0.73 -17.32 19.59
CA ARG A 29 0.14 -18.45 18.87
C ARG A 29 -1.32 -18.23 18.42
N PRO A 30 -2.28 -17.81 19.27
CA PRO A 30 -3.67 -17.64 18.83
C PRO A 30 -3.82 -16.57 17.73
N ILE A 31 -3.02 -15.49 17.81
CA ILE A 31 -3.01 -14.43 16.80
C ILE A 31 -2.46 -14.97 15.48
N VAL A 32 -1.32 -15.67 15.53
CA VAL A 32 -0.67 -16.22 14.33
C VAL A 32 -1.56 -17.24 13.64
N VAL A 33 -2.19 -18.15 14.39
CA VAL A 33 -3.12 -19.15 13.82
C VAL A 33 -4.33 -18.46 13.17
N SER A 34 -4.88 -17.41 13.79
CA SER A 34 -5.97 -16.62 13.20
C SER A 34 -5.56 -15.97 11.88
N VAL A 35 -4.38 -15.33 11.84
CA VAL A 35 -3.84 -14.72 10.61
C VAL A 35 -3.62 -15.77 9.52
N VAL A 36 -3.04 -16.92 9.84
CA VAL A 36 -2.84 -18.02 8.87
C VAL A 36 -4.18 -18.53 8.34
N ALA A 37 -5.19 -18.70 9.19
CA ALA A 37 -6.52 -19.11 8.77
C ALA A 37 -7.16 -18.09 7.81
N ILE A 38 -7.00 -16.79 8.07
CA ILE A 38 -7.46 -15.72 7.18
C ILE A 38 -6.75 -15.81 5.81
N VAL A 39 -5.43 -15.98 5.79
CA VAL A 39 -4.65 -16.08 4.54
C VAL A 39 -5.07 -17.30 3.72
N ILE A 40 -5.26 -18.46 4.36
CA ILE A 40 -5.77 -19.66 3.70
C ILE A 40 -7.16 -19.40 3.13
N GLY A 41 -8.07 -18.80 3.91
CA GLY A 41 -9.41 -18.45 3.44
C GLY A 41 -9.42 -17.53 2.24
N ILE A 42 -8.59 -16.47 2.25
CA ILE A 42 -8.42 -15.57 1.09
C ILE A 42 -7.88 -16.33 -0.12
N THR A 43 -6.89 -17.20 0.07
CA THR A 43 -6.29 -17.97 -1.03
C THR A 43 -7.32 -18.91 -1.66
N VAL A 44 -8.08 -19.64 -0.85
CA VAL A 44 -9.13 -20.55 -1.32
C VAL A 44 -10.22 -19.80 -2.08
N THR A 45 -10.68 -18.66 -1.56
CA THR A 45 -11.71 -17.85 -2.24
C THR A 45 -11.22 -17.28 -3.58
N LEU A 46 -9.95 -16.87 -3.68
CA LEU A 46 -9.35 -16.41 -4.93
C LEU A 46 -9.24 -17.52 -5.97
N VAL A 47 -8.80 -18.72 -5.57
CA VAL A 47 -8.74 -19.89 -6.46
C VAL A 47 -10.13 -20.26 -6.95
N PHE A 48 -11.11 -20.34 -6.04
CA PHE A 48 -12.50 -20.63 -6.38
C PHE A 48 -13.06 -19.61 -7.38
N LYS A 49 -12.79 -18.31 -7.17
CA LYS A 49 -13.17 -17.25 -8.12
C LYS A 49 -12.55 -17.45 -9.50
N SER A 50 -11.26 -17.74 -9.59
CA SER A 50 -10.59 -17.96 -10.89
C SER A 50 -11.18 -19.15 -11.65
N ILE A 51 -11.52 -20.23 -10.94
CA ILE A 51 -12.20 -21.39 -11.53
C ILE A 51 -13.58 -20.97 -12.02
N LEU A 52 -14.36 -20.29 -11.19
CA LEU A 52 -15.72 -19.85 -11.52
C LEU A 52 -15.74 -18.92 -12.75
N ILE A 53 -14.84 -17.95 -12.84
CA ILE A 53 -14.71 -17.06 -14.01
C ILE A 53 -14.34 -17.86 -15.27
N THR A 54 -13.41 -18.81 -15.15
CA THR A 54 -12.98 -19.65 -16.28
C THR A 54 -14.12 -20.52 -16.80
N VAL A 55 -14.87 -21.15 -15.89
CA VAL A 55 -16.02 -22.00 -16.22
C VAL A 55 -17.15 -21.17 -16.84
N LEU A 56 -17.54 -20.07 -16.21
CA LEU A 56 -18.58 -19.17 -16.74
C LEU A 56 -18.17 -18.56 -18.07
N GLY A 57 -16.89 -18.23 -18.26
CA GLY A 57 -16.33 -17.78 -19.52
C GLY A 57 -16.54 -18.81 -20.64
N ARG A 58 -16.21 -20.08 -20.38
CA ARG A 58 -16.38 -21.18 -21.37
C ARG A 58 -17.84 -21.51 -21.68
N VAL A 59 -18.72 -21.41 -20.70
CA VAL A 59 -20.16 -21.74 -20.86
C VAL A 59 -20.90 -20.63 -21.59
N ASN A 60 -20.68 -19.37 -21.20
CA ASN A 60 -21.46 -18.24 -21.68
C ASN A 60 -20.87 -17.59 -22.95
N TYR A 61 -19.57 -17.76 -23.22
CA TYR A 61 -18.88 -17.13 -24.34
C TYR A 61 -18.24 -18.17 -25.28
N ALA A 62 -18.25 -17.88 -26.58
CA ALA A 62 -17.41 -18.52 -27.59
C ALA A 62 -16.59 -17.44 -28.28
N ALA A 63 -15.27 -17.43 -28.04
CA ALA A 63 -14.40 -16.37 -28.52
C ALA A 63 -14.96 -14.97 -28.15
N PHE A 64 -15.35 -14.16 -29.15
CA PHE A 64 -15.90 -12.83 -28.97
C PHE A 64 -17.44 -12.77 -28.89
N TYR A 65 -18.15 -13.90 -29.03
CA TYR A 65 -19.61 -13.95 -29.08
C TYR A 65 -20.22 -14.55 -27.81
N ARG A 66 -21.37 -14.01 -27.39
CA ARG A 66 -22.18 -14.54 -26.27
C ARG A 66 -23.05 -15.67 -26.79
N LYS A 67 -22.85 -16.90 -26.31
CA LYS A 67 -23.70 -18.06 -26.67
C LYS A 67 -25.09 -17.96 -26.03
N ARG A 68 -25.13 -17.46 -24.79
CA ARG A 68 -26.35 -17.36 -23.97
C ARG A 68 -26.41 -15.98 -23.31
N PRO A 69 -27.08 -14.99 -23.93
CA PRO A 69 -27.02 -13.59 -23.50
C PRO A 69 -27.64 -13.37 -22.12
N TRP A 70 -28.73 -14.06 -21.78
CA TRP A 70 -29.40 -13.90 -20.50
C TRP A 70 -28.56 -14.39 -19.31
N LEU A 71 -27.93 -15.58 -19.42
CA LEU A 71 -27.01 -16.09 -18.40
C LEU A 71 -25.77 -15.21 -18.27
N ALA A 72 -25.22 -14.76 -19.40
CA ALA A 72 -24.06 -13.86 -19.40
C ALA A 72 -24.36 -12.56 -18.63
N ASN A 73 -25.56 -12.00 -18.76
CA ASN A 73 -25.96 -10.79 -18.05
C ASN A 73 -26.09 -11.03 -16.54
N ILE A 74 -26.76 -12.12 -16.11
CA ILE A 74 -26.91 -12.45 -14.68
C ILE A 74 -25.54 -12.69 -14.03
N CYS A 75 -24.69 -13.49 -14.68
CA CYS A 75 -23.33 -13.75 -14.21
C CYS A 75 -22.49 -12.46 -14.19
N GLY A 76 -22.67 -11.58 -15.18
CA GLY A 76 -22.02 -10.27 -15.25
C GLY A 76 -22.35 -9.40 -14.04
N VAL A 77 -23.65 -9.25 -13.73
CA VAL A 77 -24.09 -8.49 -12.54
C VAL A 77 -23.50 -9.09 -11.26
N GLY A 78 -23.50 -10.42 -11.11
CA GLY A 78 -22.89 -11.08 -9.95
C GLY A 78 -21.39 -10.79 -9.81
N LEU A 79 -20.64 -10.79 -10.91
CA LEU A 79 -19.21 -10.45 -10.93
C LEU A 79 -18.97 -8.96 -10.65
N GLU A 80 -19.85 -8.07 -11.11
CA GLU A 80 -19.80 -6.64 -10.82
C GLU A 80 -20.06 -6.36 -9.33
N CYS A 81 -21.07 -6.99 -8.72
CA CYS A 81 -21.32 -6.90 -7.28
C CYS A 81 -20.10 -7.36 -6.47
N TRP A 82 -19.43 -8.44 -6.89
CA TRP A 82 -18.19 -8.88 -6.27
C TRP A 82 -17.07 -7.84 -6.42
N HIS A 83 -16.92 -7.26 -7.62
CA HIS A 83 -15.93 -6.23 -7.88
C HIS A 83 -16.15 -4.97 -7.03
N LEU A 84 -17.42 -4.56 -6.83
CA LEU A 84 -17.78 -3.46 -5.94
C LEU A 84 -17.33 -3.73 -4.50
N GLY A 85 -17.55 -4.95 -3.99
CA GLY A 85 -17.09 -5.34 -2.65
C GLY A 85 -15.56 -5.32 -2.49
N LEU A 86 -14.82 -5.79 -3.50
CA LEU A 86 -13.35 -5.71 -3.47
C LEU A 86 -12.85 -4.27 -3.55
N SER A 87 -13.49 -3.45 -4.39
CA SER A 87 -13.14 -2.05 -4.60
C SER A 87 -13.38 -1.23 -3.33
N SER A 88 -14.49 -1.45 -2.63
CA SER A 88 -14.80 -0.78 -1.36
C SER A 88 -13.79 -1.16 -0.27
N GLY A 89 -13.41 -2.44 -0.17
CA GLY A 89 -12.36 -2.90 0.75
C GLY A 89 -11.00 -2.25 0.45
N TYR A 90 -10.63 -2.15 -0.82
CA TYR A 90 -9.40 -1.46 -1.22
C TYR A 90 -9.44 0.04 -0.86
N MET A 91 -10.55 0.72 -1.13
CA MET A 91 -10.74 2.13 -0.74
C MET A 91 -10.61 2.33 0.77
N LEU A 92 -11.21 1.47 1.58
CA LEU A 92 -11.10 1.53 3.04
C LEU A 92 -9.65 1.32 3.50
N SER A 93 -8.95 0.32 2.95
CA SER A 93 -7.54 0.08 3.27
C SER A 93 -6.64 1.27 2.92
N ARG A 94 -6.94 1.94 1.79
CA ARG A 94 -6.23 3.15 1.36
C ARG A 94 -6.51 4.33 2.29
N ALA A 95 -7.76 4.50 2.73
CA ALA A 95 -8.14 5.54 3.69
C ALA A 95 -7.39 5.35 5.02
N ILE A 96 -7.32 4.14 5.55
CA ILE A 96 -6.57 3.82 6.77
C ILE A 96 -5.08 4.18 6.60
N LYS A 97 -4.46 3.77 5.49
CA LYS A 97 -3.05 4.10 5.20
C LYS A 97 -2.81 5.60 5.14
N LEU A 98 -3.73 6.36 4.53
CA LEU A 98 -3.64 7.82 4.47
C LEU A 98 -3.78 8.47 5.84
N ILE A 99 -4.68 7.98 6.70
CA ILE A 99 -4.82 8.47 8.08
C ILE A 99 -3.54 8.20 8.87
N VAL A 100 -3.01 6.97 8.80
CA VAL A 100 -1.76 6.62 9.49
C VAL A 100 -0.61 7.48 8.99
N ALA A 101 -0.46 7.64 7.66
CA ALA A 101 0.54 8.54 7.09
C ALA A 101 0.34 9.99 7.57
N ALA A 102 -0.89 10.52 7.59
CA ALA A 102 -1.18 11.85 8.10
C ALA A 102 -0.74 12.03 9.56
N THR A 103 -1.08 11.06 10.42
CA THR A 103 -0.72 11.11 11.84
C THR A 103 0.79 11.02 12.07
N MET A 104 1.51 10.22 11.28
CA MET A 104 2.98 10.12 11.39
C MET A 104 3.70 11.37 10.87
N TYR A 105 3.12 12.06 9.89
CA TYR A 105 3.74 13.22 9.24
C TYR A 105 3.28 14.58 9.76
N ILE A 106 2.35 14.62 10.74
CA ILE A 106 1.78 15.88 11.26
C ILE A 106 2.82 16.86 11.84
N GLY A 107 3.97 16.35 12.29
CA GLY A 107 5.06 17.15 12.87
C GLY A 107 6.20 17.50 11.90
N ARG A 108 6.16 17.03 10.66
CA ARG A 108 7.23 17.29 9.68
C ARG A 108 6.88 18.50 8.84
N ILE A 109 7.78 19.48 8.82
CA ILE A 109 7.64 20.73 8.05
C ILE A 109 8.40 20.69 6.72
N ASP A 110 9.30 19.73 6.56
CA ASP A 110 10.25 19.66 5.45
C ASP A 110 9.67 19.00 4.18
N GLN A 111 8.52 18.31 4.27
CA GLN A 111 7.90 17.62 3.13
C GLN A 111 6.41 17.95 3.00
N PRO A 112 5.90 18.20 1.78
CA PRO A 112 4.47 18.36 1.57
C PRO A 112 3.74 17.03 1.81
N PHE A 113 2.64 17.11 2.55
CA PHE A 113 1.75 15.99 2.82
C PHE A 113 0.77 15.76 1.65
N LEU A 114 0.29 16.86 1.07
CA LEU A 114 -0.60 16.81 -0.10
C LEU A 114 0.21 16.57 -1.38
N GLY A 115 -0.38 15.82 -2.32
CA GLY A 115 0.20 15.63 -3.65
C GLY A 115 0.21 16.92 -4.46
N GLU A 116 0.96 16.95 -5.57
CA GLU A 116 1.04 18.12 -6.44
C GLU A 116 -0.35 18.54 -6.93
N GLY A 117 -0.69 19.82 -6.73
CA GLY A 117 -2.01 20.38 -7.08
C GLY A 117 -3.14 20.04 -6.11
N ALA A 118 -2.94 19.14 -5.16
CA ALA A 118 -3.92 18.86 -4.11
C ALA A 118 -3.86 19.97 -3.04
N GLY A 119 -5.01 20.55 -2.70
CA GLY A 119 -5.11 21.61 -1.70
C GLY A 119 -4.97 23.04 -2.23
N VAL A 120 -4.95 23.24 -3.55
CA VAL A 120 -5.03 24.57 -4.16
C VAL A 120 -6.51 24.95 -4.32
N ILE A 121 -7.01 25.82 -3.43
CA ILE A 121 -8.39 26.34 -3.50
C ILE A 121 -8.31 27.84 -3.77
N GLY A 122 -8.83 28.27 -4.92
CA GLY A 122 -8.98 29.70 -5.26
C GLY A 122 -7.68 30.51 -5.22
N GLY A 123 -6.53 29.87 -5.44
CA GLY A 123 -5.20 30.50 -5.38
C GLY A 123 -4.47 30.38 -4.04
N THR A 124 -5.13 29.84 -3.01
CA THR A 124 -4.48 29.52 -1.73
C THR A 124 -4.07 28.06 -1.68
N ASN A 125 -2.81 27.79 -1.31
CA ASN A 125 -2.33 26.44 -1.06
C ASN A 125 -2.50 26.11 0.42
N LEU A 126 -3.29 25.08 0.72
CA LEU A 126 -3.56 24.64 2.10
C LEU A 126 -2.31 24.06 2.79
N ASP A 127 -1.35 23.52 2.03
CA ASP A 127 -0.11 22.94 2.57
C ASP A 127 1.11 23.79 2.16
N ASN A 128 1.19 25.00 2.72
CA ASN A 128 2.23 25.97 2.37
C ASN A 128 3.44 25.99 3.31
N PHE A 129 3.42 25.23 4.41
CA PHE A 129 4.52 25.22 5.39
C PHE A 129 5.88 24.78 4.81
N PRO A 130 5.96 23.73 3.97
CA PRO A 130 7.23 23.32 3.39
C PRO A 130 7.85 24.36 2.46
N SER A 131 7.02 25.15 1.77
CA SER A 131 7.52 26.22 0.89
C SER A 131 8.17 27.33 1.70
N ILE A 132 7.54 27.75 2.81
CA ILE A 132 8.04 28.77 3.73
C ILE A 132 9.33 28.28 4.40
N TYR A 133 9.35 27.03 4.87
CA TYR A 133 10.54 26.42 5.46
C TYR A 133 11.72 26.40 4.48
N ARG A 134 11.48 26.01 3.22
CA ARG A 134 12.50 26.00 2.18
C ARG A 134 13.01 27.41 1.84
N GLN A 135 12.13 28.40 1.80
CA GLN A 135 12.53 29.81 1.61
C GLN A 135 13.44 30.28 2.75
N GLY A 136 13.11 29.94 4.00
CA GLY A 136 13.95 30.25 5.16
C GLY A 136 15.31 29.55 5.13
N LEU A 137 15.35 28.29 4.69
CA LEU A 137 16.60 27.55 4.52
C LEU A 137 17.50 28.20 3.46
N LEU A 138 16.93 28.58 2.32
CA LEU A 138 17.66 29.25 1.24
C LEU A 138 18.17 30.64 1.64
N SER A 139 17.39 31.39 2.41
CA SER A 139 17.83 32.71 2.89
C SER A 139 18.97 32.57 3.92
N ALA A 140 18.90 31.60 4.83
CA ALA A 140 19.98 31.32 5.77
C ALA A 140 21.26 30.89 5.05
N ASP A 141 21.13 29.98 4.07
CA ASP A 141 22.24 29.48 3.27
C ASP A 141 22.90 30.60 2.45
N ALA A 142 22.11 31.51 1.87
CA ALA A 142 22.63 32.67 1.14
C ALA A 142 23.50 33.61 1.99
N HIS A 143 23.21 33.75 3.29
CA HIS A 143 23.95 34.67 4.18
C HIS A 143 25.09 34.01 4.94
N ARG A 144 25.02 32.69 5.17
CA ARG A 144 25.98 31.92 6.01
C ARG A 144 26.44 30.65 5.33
N HIS A 145 26.69 30.72 4.02
CA HIS A 145 27.18 29.56 3.29
C HIS A 145 28.60 29.22 3.78
N PRO A 146 28.88 27.97 4.19
CA PRO A 146 30.19 27.58 4.73
C PRO A 146 31.37 27.88 3.79
N TYR A 147 31.15 27.79 2.48
CA TYR A 147 32.17 28.19 1.49
C TYR A 147 32.43 29.70 1.44
N ILE A 148 31.42 30.55 1.65
CA ILE A 148 31.61 32.00 1.70
C ILE A 148 32.39 32.37 2.97
N GLU A 149 32.01 31.78 4.11
CA GLU A 149 32.66 32.05 5.40
C GLU A 149 34.10 31.49 5.48
N ARG A 150 34.41 30.41 4.76
CA ARG A 150 35.75 29.80 4.76
C ARG A 150 36.70 30.34 3.68
N LEU A 151 36.17 30.85 2.57
CA LEU A 151 36.98 31.40 1.47
C LEU A 151 37.12 32.93 1.54
N GLY A 152 36.32 33.62 2.37
CA GLY A 152 36.34 35.08 2.54
C GLY A 152 37.46 35.62 3.44
N LEU A 153 38.64 34.98 3.43
CA LEU A 153 39.88 35.58 3.95
C LEU A 153 40.48 36.55 2.93
#